data_AF-A0A5C3KCP1-F1
#
_entry.id   AF-A0A5C3KCP1-F1
#
_cell.length_a   1.000
_cell.length_b   1.000
_cell.length_c   1.000
_cell.angle_alpha   90.00
_cell.angle_beta   90.00
_cell.angle_gamma   90.00
#
_symmetry.space_group_name_H-M   'P 1'
#
loop_
_entity.id
_entity.type
_entity.pdbx_description
1 polymer ?
#
loop_
_entity_poly.entity_id
_entity_poly.type
_entity_poly.pdbx_seq_one_letter_code
_entity_poly.pdbx_strand_id
1 'polypeptide(L)'
;SYKVELPARMKQRGIHDVFHAAKLRVHVPNDDRLFPGRVDNQIWEYDDEEFEREYAIDRILTHAGAKTSAKFNIQWKSGDKTWLTYDKISELAALRDYMDALG
;
A
#
# COMPACT_ATOMS: atom_id res chain seq x y z
N SER A 1 13.13 13.85 -31.42
CA SER A 1 12.28 13.45 -30.28
C SER A 1 10.95 12.94 -30.81
N TYR A 2 10.20 12.17 -30.01
CA TYR A 2 8.89 11.64 -30.37
C TYR A 2 7.94 11.82 -29.19
N LYS A 3 6.73 12.28 -29.45
CA LYS A 3 5.74 12.56 -28.41
C LYS A 3 4.75 11.40 -28.30
N VAL A 4 4.52 10.91 -27.09
CA VAL A 4 3.57 9.82 -26.80
C VAL A 4 2.44 10.37 -25.95
N GLU A 5 1.21 9.92 -26.17
CA GLU A 5 0.11 10.27 -25.27
C GLU A 5 0.24 9.51 -23.95
N LEU A 6 0.56 10.25 -22.88
CA LEU A 6 0.63 9.70 -21.53
C LEU A 6 -0.64 10.01 -20.72
N PRO A 7 -1.10 9.07 -19.86
CA PRO A 7 -2.15 9.33 -18.89
C PRO A 7 -1.83 10.51 -17.97
N ALA A 8 -2.87 11.24 -17.53
CA ALA A 8 -2.73 12.43 -16.69
C ALA A 8 -1.91 12.18 -15.41
N ARG A 9 -2.11 11.03 -14.76
CA ARG A 9 -1.34 10.62 -13.56
C ARG A 9 0.17 10.54 -13.79
N MET A 10 0.61 10.06 -14.96
CA MET A 10 2.04 9.95 -15.27
C MET A 10 2.65 11.34 -15.46
N LYS A 11 1.92 12.24 -16.12
CA LYS A 11 2.32 13.64 -16.28
C LYS A 11 2.37 14.38 -14.94
N GLN A 12 1.43 14.14 -14.04
CA GLN A 12 1.41 14.72 -12.69
C GLN A 12 2.66 14.33 -11.87
N ARG A 13 3.19 13.13 -12.09
CA ARG A 13 4.46 12.66 -11.46
C ARG A 13 5.72 13.16 -12.17
N GLY A 14 5.59 14.05 -13.16
CA GLY A 14 6.73 14.63 -13.88
C GLY A 14 7.28 13.77 -15.01
N ILE A 15 6.57 12.72 -15.44
CA ILE A 15 7.00 11.95 -16.62
C ILE A 15 6.74 12.80 -17.87
N HIS A 16 7.82 13.13 -18.58
CA HIS A 16 7.74 13.85 -19.84
C HIS A 16 7.19 12.95 -20.94
N ASP A 17 6.29 13.51 -21.74
CA ASP A 17 5.67 12.82 -22.87
C ASP A 17 6.54 12.78 -24.13
N VAL A 18 7.80 13.22 -24.02
CA VAL A 18 8.76 13.33 -25.12
C VAL A 18 9.91 12.36 -24.91
N PHE A 19 10.08 11.44 -25.85
CA PHE A 19 11.09 10.39 -25.81
C PHE A 19 12.09 10.52 -26.97
N HIS A 20 13.26 9.88 -26.83
CA HIS A 20 14.25 9.79 -27.90
C HIS A 20 13.78 8.79 -28.95
N ALA A 21 13.47 9.25 -30.17
CA ALA A 21 12.87 8.41 -31.22
C ALA A 21 13.69 7.14 -31.53
N ALA A 22 15.02 7.23 -31.56
CA ALA A 22 15.89 6.06 -31.83
C ALA A 22 15.89 5.01 -30.71
N LYS A 23 15.32 5.29 -29.53
CA LYS A 23 15.21 4.35 -28.41
C LYS A 23 13.82 3.69 -28.32
N LEU A 24 12.88 4.10 -29.18
CA LEU A 24 11.57 3.49 -29.21
C LEU A 24 11.65 2.06 -29.73
N ARG A 25 10.83 1.18 -29.16
CA ARG A 25 10.69 -0.22 -29.55
C ARG A 25 9.25 -0.48 -29.98
N VAL A 26 9.07 -1.52 -30.80
CA VAL A 26 7.73 -1.97 -31.21
C VAL A 26 6.94 -2.38 -29.97
N HIS A 27 5.70 -1.92 -29.87
CA HIS A 27 4.80 -2.29 -28.79
C HIS A 27 4.41 -3.77 -28.91
N VAL A 28 4.62 -4.52 -27.82
CA VAL A 28 4.15 -5.89 -27.67
C VAL A 28 3.01 -5.86 -26.66
N PRO A 29 1.78 -6.28 -27.03
CA PRO A 29 0.65 -6.27 -26.11
C PRO A 29 0.89 -7.23 -24.93
N ASN A 30 0.29 -6.92 -23.78
CA ASN A 30 0.35 -7.78 -22.60
C ASN A 30 -0.35 -9.13 -22.86
N ASP A 31 0.20 -10.21 -22.33
CA ASP A 31 -0.49 -11.49 -22.25
C ASP A 31 -1.27 -11.54 -20.94
N ASP A 32 -2.58 -11.32 -21.00
CA ASP A 32 -3.45 -11.25 -19.82
C ASP A 32 -3.64 -12.62 -19.12
N ARG A 33 -3.29 -13.73 -19.79
CA ARG A 33 -3.33 -15.06 -19.18
C ARG A 33 -2.11 -15.28 -18.28
N LEU A 34 -0.95 -14.77 -18.70
CA LEU A 34 0.30 -14.86 -17.93
C LEU A 34 0.45 -13.72 -16.93
N PHE A 35 -0.12 -12.56 -17.21
CA PHE A 35 -0.04 -11.36 -16.37
C PHE A 35 -1.41 -10.70 -16.20
N PRO A 36 -2.34 -11.37 -15.48
CA PRO A 36 -3.66 -10.81 -15.20
C PRO A 36 -3.54 -9.54 -14.35
N GLY A 37 -4.36 -8.54 -14.65
CA GLY A 37 -4.47 -7.34 -13.82
C GLY A 37 -3.36 -6.30 -13.99
N ARG A 38 -2.58 -6.28 -15.10
CA ARG A 38 -1.66 -5.15 -15.34
C ARG A 38 -2.41 -3.86 -15.67
N VAL A 39 -2.94 -3.22 -14.65
CA VAL A 39 -3.43 -1.86 -14.68
C VAL A 39 -2.33 -0.95 -14.14
N ASP A 40 -2.09 0.16 -14.82
CA ASP A 40 -1.02 1.09 -14.49
C ASP A 40 -1.20 1.77 -13.14
N ASN A 41 -2.39 1.75 -12.54
CA ASN A 41 -2.61 2.15 -11.14
C ASN A 41 -2.03 1.17 -10.11
N GLN A 42 -1.72 -0.08 -10.50
CA GLN A 42 -1.21 -1.10 -9.57
C GLN A 42 0.31 -1.09 -9.46
N ILE A 43 1.00 -0.44 -10.40
CA ILE A 43 2.47 -0.26 -10.37
C ILE A 43 2.87 0.92 -9.46
N TRP A 44 1.92 1.81 -9.19
CA TRP A 44 2.10 2.99 -8.38
C TRP A 44 1.18 2.90 -7.18
N GLU A 45 1.42 1.89 -6.34
CA GLU A 45 0.90 1.88 -4.97
C GLU A 45 1.30 3.21 -4.31
N TYR A 46 0.36 3.78 -3.56
CA TYR A 46 0.65 4.96 -2.75
C TYR A 46 1.75 4.55 -1.76
N ASP A 47 2.94 5.13 -1.87
CA ASP A 47 3.97 5.06 -0.81
C ASP A 47 3.56 5.93 0.39
N ASP A 48 2.29 5.92 0.78
CA ASP A 48 1.95 6.19 2.17
C ASP A 48 2.01 4.85 2.87
N GLU A 49 3.22 4.39 3.22
CA GLU A 49 3.43 3.18 4.02
C GLU A 49 2.53 3.17 5.27
N GLU A 50 2.25 4.36 5.81
CA GLU A 50 1.34 4.57 6.94
C GLU A 50 -0.12 4.29 6.56
N PHE A 51 -0.57 4.77 5.40
CA PHE A 51 -1.92 4.51 4.87
C PHE A 51 -2.07 3.02 4.51
N GLU A 52 -1.12 2.41 3.82
CA GLU A 52 -1.19 0.97 3.51
C GLU A 52 -1.19 0.12 4.79
N ARG A 53 -0.39 0.46 5.81
CA ARG A 53 -0.38 -0.26 7.10
C ARG A 53 -1.71 -0.11 7.85
N GLU A 54 -2.27 1.08 7.91
CA GLU A 54 -3.56 1.32 8.55
C GLU A 54 -4.69 0.57 7.83
N TYR A 55 -4.69 0.57 6.49
CA TYR A 55 -5.72 -0.08 5.68
C TYR A 55 -5.55 -1.60 5.60
N ALA A 56 -4.37 -2.15 5.87
CA ALA A 56 -4.10 -3.59 5.86
C ALA A 56 -4.57 -4.31 7.14
N ILE A 57 -4.87 -3.56 8.22
CA ILE A 57 -5.32 -4.14 9.50
C ILE A 57 -6.83 -4.33 9.48
N ASP A 58 -7.31 -5.50 9.93
CA ASP A 58 -8.73 -5.74 10.18
C ASP A 58 -9.11 -5.30 11.60
N ARG A 59 -8.43 -5.82 12.62
CA ARG A 59 -8.67 -5.47 14.04
C ARG A 59 -7.56 -5.90 14.98
N ILE A 60 -7.56 -5.35 16.20
CA ILE A 60 -6.81 -5.88 17.33
C ILE A 60 -7.69 -6.92 18.05
N LEU A 61 -7.13 -8.11 18.29
CA LEU A 61 -7.84 -9.22 18.95
C LEU A 61 -7.69 -9.19 20.46
N THR A 62 -6.49 -8.91 20.95
CA THR A 62 -6.15 -8.92 22.38
C THR A 62 -4.82 -8.23 22.61
N HIS A 63 -4.52 -7.87 23.86
CA HIS A 63 -3.23 -7.35 24.27
C HIS A 63 -2.70 -8.08 25.51
N ALA A 64 -1.38 -8.06 25.68
CA ALA A 64 -0.69 -8.60 26.84
C ALA A 64 0.36 -7.61 27.33
N GLY A 65 0.52 -7.51 28.65
CA GLY A 65 1.40 -6.52 29.28
C GLY A 65 0.67 -5.19 29.52
N ALA A 66 1.43 -4.15 29.86
CA ALA A 66 0.87 -2.85 30.23
C ALA A 66 1.78 -1.71 29.79
N LYS A 67 1.20 -0.52 29.56
CA LYS A 67 1.92 0.68 29.15
C LYS A 67 2.78 0.42 27.91
N THR A 68 4.04 0.86 27.92
CA THR A 68 4.98 0.77 26.80
C THR A 68 5.52 -0.63 26.54
N SER A 69 5.37 -1.57 27.49
CA SER A 69 5.76 -2.98 27.27
C SER A 69 4.63 -3.84 26.72
N ALA A 70 3.45 -3.25 26.52
CA ALA A 70 2.30 -3.95 25.97
C ALA A 70 2.58 -4.41 24.53
N LYS A 71 2.12 -5.63 24.26
CA LYS A 71 2.07 -6.22 22.92
C LYS A 71 0.63 -6.48 22.54
N PHE A 72 0.33 -6.37 21.26
CA PHE A 72 -1.00 -6.45 20.69
C PHE A 72 -1.03 -7.50 19.61
N ASN A 73 -2.02 -8.38 19.67
CA ASN A 73 -2.27 -9.40 18.66
C ASN A 73 -3.20 -8.80 17.60
N ILE A 74 -2.66 -8.61 16.40
CA ILE A 74 -3.32 -7.93 15.30
C ILE A 74 -3.76 -8.98 14.28
N GLN A 75 -4.98 -8.85 13.81
CA GLN A 75 -5.47 -9.56 12.63
C GLN A 75 -5.37 -8.66 11.40
N TRP A 76 -4.67 -9.15 10.39
CA TRP A 76 -4.56 -8.48 9.09
C TRP A 76 -5.77 -8.83 8.21
N LYS A 77 -6.09 -8.00 7.22
CA LYS A 77 -7.12 -8.29 6.21
C LYS A 77 -6.81 -9.53 5.37
N SER A 78 -5.52 -9.91 5.25
CA SER A 78 -5.11 -11.19 4.67
C SER A 78 -5.53 -12.41 5.50
N GLY A 79 -5.90 -12.20 6.77
CA GLY A 79 -6.22 -13.25 7.74
C GLY A 79 -5.04 -13.65 8.64
N ASP A 80 -3.82 -13.18 8.33
CA ASP A 80 -2.65 -13.43 9.16
C ASP A 80 -2.80 -12.80 10.55
N LYS A 81 -2.03 -13.31 11.52
CA LYS A 81 -2.01 -12.80 12.89
C LYS A 81 -0.59 -12.58 13.37
N THR A 82 -0.30 -11.40 13.91
CA THR A 82 1.03 -11.07 14.42
C THR A 82 0.96 -10.29 15.72
N TRP A 83 2.00 -10.43 16.55
CA TRP A 83 2.17 -9.63 17.76
C TRP A 83 3.08 -8.43 17.49
N LEU A 84 2.57 -7.22 17.67
CA LEU A 84 3.35 -5.98 17.59
C LEU A 84 3.42 -5.29 18.95
N THR A 85 4.46 -4.50 19.15
CA THR A 85 4.66 -3.67 20.34
C THR A 85 3.89 -2.36 20.22
N TYR A 86 3.60 -1.72 21.36
CA TYR A 86 2.87 -0.45 21.41
C TYR A 86 3.46 0.64 20.49
N ASP A 87 4.79 0.77 20.43
CA ASP A 87 5.49 1.77 19.59
C ASP A 87 5.21 1.59 18.09
N LYS A 88 4.91 0.37 17.64
CA LYS A 88 4.63 0.08 16.24
C LYS A 88 3.21 0.39 15.82
N ILE A 89 2.31 0.58 16.79
CA ILE A 89 0.88 0.70 16.54
C ILE A 89 0.25 1.94 17.17
N SER A 90 1.03 2.76 17.85
CA SER A 90 0.56 3.92 18.62
C SER A 90 -0.17 4.96 17.77
N GLU A 91 0.13 5.00 16.46
CA GLU A 91 -0.43 5.97 15.51
C GLU A 91 -1.62 5.40 14.72
N LEU A 92 -1.94 4.10 14.87
CA LEU A 92 -2.97 3.43 14.08
C LEU A 92 -4.36 3.64 14.66
N ALA A 93 -5.36 3.97 13.83
CA ALA A 93 -6.75 4.09 14.29
C ALA A 93 -7.28 2.81 14.95
N ALA A 94 -6.84 1.62 14.49
CA ALA A 94 -7.21 0.33 15.08
C ALA A 94 -6.86 0.21 16.57
N LEU A 95 -5.83 0.91 17.05
CA LEU A 95 -5.50 0.96 18.48
C LEU A 95 -6.52 1.80 19.25
N ARG A 96 -6.92 2.95 18.70
CA ARG A 96 -7.95 3.79 19.32
C ARG A 96 -9.27 3.03 19.43
N ASP A 97 -9.71 2.41 18.33
CA ASP A 97 -10.96 1.64 18.30
C ASP A 97 -10.96 0.49 19.32
N TYR A 98 -9.81 -0.17 19.49
CA TYR A 98 -9.64 -1.24 20.47
C TYR A 98 -9.69 -0.74 21.93
N MET A 99 -9.05 0.41 22.21
CA MET A 99 -9.09 1.02 23.54
C MET A 99 -10.49 1.53 23.88
N ASP A 100 -11.15 2.19 22.92
CA ASP A 100 -12.53 2.67 23.08
C ASP A 100 -13.51 1.51 23.37
N ALA A 101 -13.26 0.32 22.79
CA ALA A 101 -14.05 -0.88 23.08
C ALA A 101 -13.77 -1.50 24.47
N LEU A 102 -12.62 -1.18 25.09
CA LEU A 102 -12.25 -1.64 26.43
C LEU A 102 -12.79 -0.74 27.56
N GLY A 103 -13.13 0.52 27.26
CA GLY A 103 -13.69 1.51 28.20
C GLY A 103 -12.66 2.52 28.70
#